data_AF-A0A626VEZ8-F1
#
_entry.id   AF-A0A626VEZ8-F1
#
_cell.length_a   1.000
_cell.length_b   1.000
_cell.length_c   1.000
_cell.angle_alpha   90.00
_cell.angle_beta   90.00
_cell.angle_gamma   90.00
#
_symmetry.space_group_name_H-M   'P 1'
#
loop_
_entity.id
_entity.type
_entity.pdbx_description
1 polymer ?
#
loop_
_entity_poly.entity_id
_entity_poly.type
_entity_poly.pdbx_seq_one_letter_code
_entity_poly.pdbx_strand_id
1 'polypeptide(L)'
;KDISISGSNLSSAGFGANNFISQASVSLRESKGQIDANIADAMGFGSVNKGVMLAQVSSVSAYMSSAGSGFSAGSGYSVGSGKNYSTVFTAANTITISAASQLSKVYNVSAGSGFSSGSTLSQFATMKTTALGVKDETAGVTTLKGAMAVMDIAETAITNLDQIRADIGSVQNQVTSTINNITVTQVNVKAAESQIRDVDFAAESANYSKANILAQSGSYAMAQANSVQQNVLRLLQ
;
A
#
# COMPACT_ATOMS: atom_id res chain seq x y z
N LYS A 1 1.21 -0.18 7.55
CA LYS A 1 0.35 -0.90 8.52
C LYS A 1 0.95 -0.71 9.90
N ASP A 2 0.14 -0.76 10.95
CA ASP A 2 0.66 -0.66 12.31
C ASP A 2 1.39 -1.95 12.73
N ILE A 3 2.39 -1.84 13.59
CA ILE A 3 3.12 -2.97 14.18
C ILE A 3 2.44 -3.27 15.52
N SER A 4 1.58 -4.29 15.54
CA SER A 4 0.89 -4.70 16.75
C SER A 4 1.83 -5.50 17.66
N ILE A 5 2.40 -4.84 18.66
CA ILE A 5 3.26 -5.47 19.67
C ILE A 5 2.41 -5.85 20.89
N SER A 6 2.53 -7.11 21.34
CA SER A 6 1.91 -7.59 22.58
C SER A 6 2.81 -8.62 23.26
N GLY A 7 2.73 -8.74 24.59
CA GLY A 7 3.55 -9.68 25.35
C GLY A 7 3.63 -9.37 26.84
N SER A 8 4.52 -10.07 27.53
CA SER A 8 4.85 -9.84 28.94
C SER A 8 6.02 -8.86 29.09
N ASN A 9 6.03 -8.04 30.14
CA ASN A 9 7.13 -7.14 30.50
C ASN A 9 7.48 -6.03 29.47
N LEU A 10 6.54 -5.60 28.62
CA LEU A 10 6.80 -4.51 27.64
C LEU A 10 7.24 -3.20 28.30
N SER A 11 6.86 -2.96 29.55
CA SER A 11 7.23 -1.77 30.31
C SER A 11 8.75 -1.62 30.50
N SER A 12 9.52 -2.72 30.52
CA SER A 12 10.99 -2.63 30.63
C SER A 12 11.65 -2.11 29.36
N ALA A 13 10.99 -2.27 28.20
CA ALA A 13 11.43 -1.76 26.91
C ALA A 13 10.78 -0.40 26.56
N GLY A 14 9.97 0.16 27.46
CA GLY A 14 9.26 1.43 27.23
C GLY A 14 8.01 1.32 26.34
N PHE A 15 7.53 0.11 26.05
CA PHE A 15 6.32 -0.14 25.27
C PHE A 15 5.12 -0.59 26.14
N GLY A 16 5.18 -0.35 27.45
CA GLY A 16 4.10 -0.71 28.36
C GLY A 16 2.87 0.18 28.16
N ALA A 17 1.70 -0.27 28.63
CA ALA A 17 0.42 0.44 28.48
C ALA A 17 0.38 1.84 29.13
N ASN A 18 1.35 2.17 29.98
CA ASN A 18 1.48 3.47 30.65
C ASN A 18 2.60 4.34 30.05
N ASN A 19 3.24 3.90 28.96
CA ASN A 19 4.28 4.63 28.27
C ASN A 19 3.70 5.33 27.05
N PHE A 20 4.11 6.58 26.81
CA PHE A 20 3.82 7.24 25.54
C PHE A 20 4.80 6.76 24.47
N ILE A 21 4.29 6.41 23.30
CA ILE A 21 5.06 5.84 22.19
C ILE A 21 4.74 6.65 20.94
N SER A 22 5.77 6.99 20.17
CA SER A 22 5.61 7.66 18.88
C SER A 22 5.61 6.65 17.73
N GLN A 23 4.60 6.72 16.87
CA GLN A 23 4.51 5.91 15.65
C GLN A 23 4.02 6.75 14.48
N ALA A 24 4.63 6.56 13.31
CA ALA A 24 4.25 7.23 12.08
C ALA A 24 4.60 6.37 10.86
N SER A 25 3.86 6.52 9.78
CA SER A 25 4.22 5.98 8.46
C SER A 25 4.60 7.13 7.54
N VAL A 26 5.73 7.02 6.85
CA VAL A 26 6.25 8.05 5.97
C VAL A 26 6.31 7.51 4.54
N SER A 27 5.79 8.28 3.59
CA SER A 27 5.92 7.98 2.16
C SER A 27 7.28 8.43 1.62
N LEU A 28 7.72 7.83 0.50
CA LEU A 28 8.93 8.25 -0.22
C LEU A 28 8.88 9.72 -0.68
N ARG A 29 7.68 10.29 -0.82
CA ARG A 29 7.53 11.71 -1.17
C ARG A 29 7.76 12.61 0.04
N GLU A 30 7.19 12.25 1.18
CA GLU A 30 7.32 13.01 2.44
C GLU A 30 8.77 13.02 2.94
N SER A 31 9.55 11.98 2.66
CA SER A 31 10.97 11.94 3.04
C SER A 31 11.84 13.02 2.38
N LYS A 32 11.33 13.71 1.34
CA LYS A 32 12.04 14.83 0.69
C LYS A 32 11.79 16.18 1.37
N GLY A 33 10.72 16.30 2.15
CA GLY A 33 10.33 17.53 2.83
C GLY A 33 11.04 17.71 4.17
N GLN A 34 10.80 18.85 4.82
CA GLN A 34 11.11 19.00 6.25
C GLN A 34 10.38 17.93 7.05
N ILE A 35 11.06 17.37 8.03
CA ILE A 35 10.54 16.27 8.83
C ILE A 35 9.84 16.87 10.05
N ASP A 36 8.53 16.67 10.15
CA ASP A 36 7.74 17.06 11.33
C ASP A 36 8.34 16.46 12.60
N ALA A 37 8.34 17.23 13.68
CA ALA A 37 8.96 16.82 14.94
C ALA A 37 8.43 15.47 15.50
N ASN A 38 7.15 15.14 15.34
CA ASN A 38 6.61 13.85 15.81
C ASN A 38 7.07 12.69 14.91
N ILE A 39 7.20 12.93 13.61
CA ILE A 39 7.75 11.96 12.66
C ILE A 39 9.25 11.75 12.93
N ALA A 40 10.00 12.83 13.21
CA ALA A 40 11.40 12.76 13.60
C ALA A 40 11.59 11.90 14.85
N ASP A 41 10.70 11.99 15.84
CA ASP A 41 10.76 11.16 17.03
C ASP A 41 10.50 9.68 16.72
N ALA A 42 9.49 9.39 15.90
CA ALA A 42 9.23 8.03 15.42
C ALA A 42 10.40 7.45 14.60
N MET A 43 11.21 8.30 13.94
CA MET A 43 12.44 7.90 13.24
C MET A 43 13.69 7.84 14.16
N GLY A 44 13.53 8.12 15.45
CA GLY A 44 14.60 8.00 16.44
C GLY A 44 15.57 9.18 16.50
N PHE A 45 15.14 10.38 16.11
CA PHE A 45 15.92 11.62 16.28
C PHE A 45 15.89 12.15 17.72
N GLY A 46 14.91 11.72 18.53
CA GLY A 46 14.66 12.26 19.87
C GLY A 46 14.36 13.77 19.83
N SER A 47 13.68 14.23 18.78
CA SER A 47 13.26 15.63 18.55
C SER A 47 12.31 16.12 19.63
N VAL A 48 11.54 15.24 20.24
CA VAL A 48 10.56 15.59 21.29
C VAL A 48 11.12 15.53 22.72
N ASN A 49 12.31 14.96 22.90
CA ASN A 49 12.96 14.82 24.22
C ASN A 49 14.03 15.89 24.45
N LYS A 50 13.76 17.14 24.03
CA LYS A 50 14.70 18.29 24.11
C LYS A 50 14.52 19.17 25.34
N GLY A 51 13.60 18.82 26.23
CA GLY A 51 13.34 19.52 27.48
C GLY A 51 13.20 18.57 28.66
N VAL A 52 13.03 19.14 29.86
CA VAL A 52 12.91 18.35 31.10
C VAL A 52 11.45 18.24 31.52
N MET A 53 10.97 17.02 31.75
CA MET A 53 9.66 16.78 32.35
C MET A 53 9.84 16.33 33.79
N LEU A 54 9.16 16.99 34.73
CA LEU A 54 9.13 16.56 36.13
C LEU A 54 7.71 16.14 36.50
N ALA A 55 7.58 14.88 36.86
CA ALA A 55 6.33 14.27 37.28
C ALA A 55 6.11 14.44 38.79
N GLN A 56 4.84 14.50 39.19
CA GLN A 56 4.35 14.57 40.57
C GLN A 56 4.81 15.82 41.36
N VAL A 57 5.11 16.91 40.65
CA VAL A 57 5.52 18.19 41.27
C VAL A 57 4.73 19.36 40.69
N SER A 58 4.41 20.35 41.52
CA SER A 58 3.63 21.54 41.12
C SER A 58 4.48 22.66 40.53
N SER A 59 5.78 22.69 40.84
CA SER A 59 6.73 23.67 40.34
C SER A 59 8.17 23.15 40.42
N VAL A 60 9.08 23.82 39.71
CA VAL A 60 10.53 23.54 39.81
C VAL A 60 11.03 23.75 41.23
N SER A 61 10.53 24.77 41.94
CA SER A 61 10.89 24.99 43.34
C SER A 61 10.42 23.86 44.26
N ALA A 62 9.21 23.33 44.02
CA ALA A 62 8.68 22.19 44.77
C ALA A 62 9.46 20.89 44.49
N TYR A 63 9.93 20.70 43.25
CA TYR A 63 10.88 19.62 42.95
C TYR A 63 12.20 19.81 43.68
N MET A 64 12.78 21.01 43.65
CA MET A 64 14.07 21.24 44.30
C MET A 64 13.99 21.04 45.83
N SER A 65 12.85 21.35 46.45
CA SER A 65 12.64 21.09 47.87
C SER A 65 12.24 19.65 48.20
N SER A 66 11.94 18.80 47.22
CA SER A 66 11.51 17.42 47.46
C SER A 66 12.66 16.53 47.94
N ALA A 67 12.33 15.52 48.75
CA ALA A 67 13.29 14.54 49.22
C ALA A 67 13.84 13.72 48.03
N GLY A 68 15.17 13.53 47.98
CA GLY A 68 15.84 12.80 46.91
C GLY A 68 16.18 13.62 45.66
N SER A 69 15.80 14.90 45.58
CA SER A 69 16.10 15.76 44.43
C SER A 69 17.58 16.19 44.34
N GLY A 70 18.31 16.14 45.46
CA GLY A 70 19.68 16.69 45.58
C GLY A 70 19.73 18.21 45.78
N PHE A 71 18.60 18.92 45.78
CA PHE A 71 18.51 20.38 45.94
C PHE A 71 17.84 20.82 47.26
N SER A 72 17.66 19.89 48.20
CA SER A 72 17.10 20.18 49.52
C SER A 72 17.89 21.28 50.27
N ALA A 73 17.27 21.92 51.26
CA ALA A 73 17.85 23.06 51.99
C ALA A 73 19.26 22.82 52.59
N GLY A 74 19.65 21.56 52.82
CA GLY A 74 20.98 21.18 53.34
C GLY A 74 22.03 20.80 52.29
N SER A 75 21.70 20.76 51.00
CA SER A 75 22.62 20.25 49.97
C SER A 75 23.63 21.28 49.42
N GLY A 76 23.51 22.55 49.80
CA GLY A 76 24.30 23.65 49.21
C GLY A 76 23.84 24.08 47.81
N TYR A 77 22.93 23.34 47.19
CA TYR A 77 22.36 23.62 45.86
C TYR A 77 20.90 24.07 45.92
N SER A 78 20.40 24.42 47.10
CA SER A 78 19.02 24.84 47.30
C SER A 78 18.67 26.11 46.53
N VAL A 79 17.37 26.33 46.33
CA VAL A 79 16.88 27.59 45.74
C VAL A 79 17.41 28.77 46.56
N GLY A 80 18.02 29.74 45.89
CA GLY A 80 18.61 30.92 46.54
C GLY A 80 20.03 30.72 47.08
N SER A 81 20.69 29.58 46.88
CA SER A 81 22.09 29.35 47.32
C SER A 81 23.16 30.10 46.49
N GLY A 82 22.76 31.06 45.65
CA GLY A 82 23.64 31.77 44.71
C GLY A 82 24.11 30.95 43.51
N LYS A 83 23.83 29.64 43.46
CA LYS A 83 24.17 28.75 42.33
C LYS A 83 23.17 28.80 41.17
N ASN A 84 22.01 29.41 41.36
CA ASN A 84 20.98 29.66 40.35
C ASN A 84 20.53 28.42 39.54
N TYR A 85 20.57 27.21 40.11
CA TYR A 85 20.10 26.00 39.40
C TYR A 85 18.63 26.07 38.99
N SER A 86 17.79 26.82 39.71
CA SER A 86 16.40 27.06 39.33
C SER A 86 16.27 27.73 37.95
N THR A 87 17.19 28.62 37.57
CA THR A 87 17.16 29.27 36.24
C THR A 87 17.61 28.32 35.14
N VAL A 88 18.50 27.37 35.45
CA VAL A 88 18.90 26.30 34.51
C VAL A 88 17.72 25.41 34.15
N PHE A 89 16.90 25.01 35.13
CA PHE A 89 15.67 24.27 34.85
C PHE A 89 14.70 25.10 33.99
N THR A 90 14.47 26.36 34.33
CA THR A 90 13.59 27.23 33.53
C THR A 90 14.11 27.42 32.10
N ALA A 91 15.42 27.55 31.91
CA ALA A 91 16.06 27.67 30.60
C ALA A 91 16.04 26.36 29.78
N ALA A 92 15.93 25.20 30.44
CA ALA A 92 15.85 23.88 29.81
C ALA A 92 14.41 23.48 29.39
N ASN A 93 13.54 24.46 29.13
CA ASN A 93 12.12 24.26 28.76
C ASN A 93 11.39 23.29 29.70
N THR A 94 11.62 23.42 31.00
CA THR A 94 11.09 22.48 31.99
C THR A 94 9.57 22.57 32.12
N ILE A 95 8.88 21.43 32.04
CA ILE A 95 7.44 21.32 32.30
C ILE A 95 7.21 20.46 33.55
N THR A 96 6.36 20.95 34.44
CA THR A 96 5.97 20.25 35.67
C THR A 96 4.54 19.69 35.53
N ILE A 97 4.38 18.43 35.92
CA ILE A 97 3.11 17.70 35.88
C ILE A 97 2.82 17.22 37.30
N SER A 98 1.93 17.90 38.01
CA SER A 98 1.53 17.52 39.37
C SER A 98 0.50 16.39 39.39
N ALA A 99 -0.31 16.24 38.34
CA ALA A 99 -1.35 15.23 38.22
C ALA A 99 -1.52 14.79 36.76
N ALA A 100 -2.03 13.58 36.53
CA ALA A 100 -2.25 13.03 35.20
C ALA A 100 -3.15 13.91 34.31
N SER A 101 -4.10 14.66 34.89
CA SER A 101 -4.94 15.62 34.16
C SER A 101 -4.14 16.74 33.47
N GLN A 102 -2.93 17.02 33.94
CA GLN A 102 -2.03 18.03 33.39
C GLN A 102 -1.19 17.53 32.21
N LEU A 103 -1.30 16.25 31.82
CA LEU A 103 -0.61 15.69 30.64
C LEU A 103 -0.96 16.44 29.35
N SER A 104 -2.14 17.06 29.29
CA SER A 104 -2.55 17.94 28.18
C SER A 104 -1.67 19.17 27.97
N LYS A 105 -0.78 19.51 28.92
CA LYS A 105 0.25 20.55 28.72
C LYS A 105 1.35 20.12 27.77
N VAL A 106 1.62 18.82 27.68
CA VAL A 106 2.72 18.27 26.86
C VAL A 106 2.18 17.49 25.66
N TYR A 107 1.15 16.69 25.85
CA TYR A 107 0.59 15.84 24.82
C TYR A 107 -0.76 16.36 24.32
N ASN A 108 -1.07 16.06 23.07
CA ASN A 108 -2.37 16.36 22.47
C ASN A 108 -3.42 15.32 22.88
N VAL A 109 -3.87 15.39 24.14
CA VAL A 109 -4.87 14.48 24.74
C VAL A 109 -6.22 15.16 25.01
N SER A 110 -6.50 16.30 24.36
CA SER A 110 -7.77 17.02 24.55
C SER A 110 -8.96 16.24 23.98
N ALA A 111 -10.16 16.54 24.47
CA ALA A 111 -11.39 16.02 23.86
C ALA A 111 -11.43 16.36 22.36
N GLY A 112 -11.77 15.37 21.52
CA GLY A 112 -11.80 15.51 20.06
C GLY A 112 -10.47 15.25 19.32
N SER A 113 -9.36 15.04 20.03
CA SER A 113 -8.05 14.73 19.40
C SER A 113 -7.92 13.31 18.85
N GLY A 114 -8.82 12.39 19.22
CA GLY A 114 -8.67 10.95 19.00
C GLY A 114 -7.76 10.25 20.03
N PHE A 115 -6.95 11.01 20.77
CA PHE A 115 -6.01 10.52 21.79
C PHE A 115 -6.42 10.94 23.22
N SER A 116 -7.70 11.23 23.44
CA SER A 116 -8.19 11.64 24.76
C SER A 116 -7.88 10.59 25.83
N SER A 117 -7.65 11.03 27.07
CA SER A 117 -7.43 10.13 28.20
C SER A 117 -8.56 9.08 28.31
N GLY A 118 -8.20 7.81 28.41
CA GLY A 118 -9.15 6.68 28.40
C GLY A 118 -9.54 6.16 27.01
N SER A 119 -9.07 6.78 25.92
CA SER A 119 -9.18 6.19 24.58
C SER A 119 -8.13 5.10 24.38
N THR A 120 -8.44 4.13 23.52
CA THR A 120 -7.54 3.02 23.14
C THR A 120 -6.22 3.52 22.52
N LEU A 121 -6.19 4.74 22.01
CA LEU A 121 -5.02 5.35 21.35
C LEU A 121 -4.29 6.37 22.22
N SER A 122 -4.71 6.55 23.48
CA SER A 122 -4.17 7.62 24.35
C SER A 122 -2.64 7.56 24.55
N GLN A 123 -2.04 6.37 24.47
CA GLN A 123 -0.57 6.19 24.54
C GLN A 123 0.19 6.72 23.31
N PHE A 124 -0.49 6.97 22.19
CA PHE A 124 0.10 7.47 20.94
C PHE A 124 -0.13 8.96 20.72
N ALA A 125 -0.59 9.68 21.75
CA ALA A 125 -0.81 11.12 21.66
C ALA A 125 0.48 11.84 21.23
N THR A 126 0.37 12.71 20.22
CA THR A 126 1.51 13.50 19.76
C THR A 126 1.93 14.55 20.77
N MET A 127 3.20 14.90 20.79
CA MET A 127 3.70 15.97 21.63
C MET A 127 3.38 17.34 21.01
N LYS A 128 2.99 18.29 21.85
CA LYS A 128 2.74 19.66 21.41
C LYS A 128 4.07 20.31 21.04
N THR A 129 4.12 20.97 19.89
CA THR A 129 5.33 21.65 19.40
C THR A 129 5.78 22.81 20.29
N THR A 130 4.86 23.40 21.07
CA THR A 130 5.17 24.41 22.08
C THR A 130 5.70 23.84 23.39
N ALA A 131 5.61 22.52 23.60
CA ALA A 131 6.12 21.85 24.77
C ALA A 131 7.57 21.38 24.52
N LEU A 132 8.43 21.48 25.55
CA LEU A 132 9.81 20.92 25.57
C LEU A 132 10.75 21.30 24.41
N GLY A 133 10.45 22.37 23.66
CA GLY A 133 11.32 22.81 22.55
C GLY A 133 11.34 21.83 21.37
N VAL A 134 10.24 21.07 21.20
CA VAL A 134 10.00 20.18 20.06
C VAL A 134 10.15 20.99 18.77
N LYS A 135 11.01 20.52 17.86
CA LYS A 135 11.30 21.21 16.60
C LYS A 135 11.36 20.24 15.43
N ASP A 136 11.03 20.76 14.26
CA ASP A 136 11.17 20.03 13.01
C ASP A 136 12.65 19.80 12.69
N GLU A 137 12.91 18.69 12.02
CA GLU A 137 14.26 18.30 11.61
C GLU A 137 14.51 18.66 10.13
N THR A 138 15.80 18.79 9.80
CA THR A 138 16.20 19.18 8.43
C THR A 138 15.75 18.12 7.43
N ALA A 139 15.44 18.56 6.22
CA ALA A 139 14.82 17.73 5.20
C ALA A 139 15.68 16.52 4.77
N GLY A 140 15.06 15.34 4.74
CA GLY A 140 15.59 14.12 4.11
C GLY A 140 16.93 13.62 4.63
N VAL A 141 17.87 13.41 3.69
CA VAL A 141 19.16 12.72 3.89
C VAL A 141 20.25 13.61 4.52
N THR A 142 19.96 14.87 4.83
CA THR A 142 20.97 15.81 5.35
C THR A 142 21.40 15.52 6.79
N THR A 143 20.75 14.56 7.45
CA THR A 143 21.05 14.13 8.82
C THR A 143 21.33 12.63 8.83
N LEU A 144 22.11 12.15 9.80
CA LEU A 144 22.42 10.72 9.93
C LEU A 144 21.14 9.87 10.04
N LYS A 145 20.22 10.25 10.94
CA LYS A 145 18.97 9.50 11.15
C LYS A 145 18.04 9.61 9.94
N GLY A 146 18.00 10.76 9.28
CA GLY A 146 17.22 10.94 8.06
C GLY A 146 17.74 10.07 6.92
N ALA A 147 19.06 9.95 6.77
CA ALA A 147 19.68 9.06 5.80
C ALA A 147 19.33 7.59 6.05
N MET A 148 19.42 7.11 7.30
CA MET A 148 19.03 5.74 7.67
C MET A 148 17.55 5.48 7.37
N ALA A 149 16.66 6.39 7.75
CA ALA A 149 15.23 6.25 7.47
C ALA A 149 14.93 6.24 5.95
N VAL A 150 15.62 7.06 5.17
CA VAL A 150 15.47 7.08 3.70
C VAL A 150 15.94 5.77 3.07
N MET A 151 16.93 5.07 3.65
CA MET A 151 17.34 3.74 3.18
C MET A 151 16.19 2.74 3.32
N ASP A 152 15.55 2.66 4.49
CA ASP A 152 14.44 1.74 4.74
C ASP A 152 13.22 2.06 3.87
N ILE A 153 12.93 3.37 3.69
CA ILE A 153 11.86 3.84 2.80
C ILE A 153 12.15 3.46 1.34
N ALA A 154 13.40 3.56 0.90
CA ALA A 154 13.80 3.18 -0.46
C ALA A 154 13.72 1.66 -0.67
N GLU A 155 14.14 0.85 0.30
CA GLU A 155 14.00 -0.61 0.26
C GLU A 155 12.52 -1.04 0.18
N THR A 156 11.66 -0.38 0.95
CA THR A 156 10.21 -0.60 0.88
C THR A 156 9.66 -0.22 -0.51
N ALA A 157 10.12 0.88 -1.09
CA ALA A 157 9.71 1.30 -2.43
C ALA A 157 10.17 0.33 -3.52
N ILE A 158 11.39 -0.21 -3.43
CA ILE A 158 11.91 -1.24 -4.33
C ILE A 158 11.03 -2.50 -4.23
N THR A 159 10.76 -2.96 -3.01
CA THR A 159 9.91 -4.14 -2.77
C THR A 159 8.51 -3.97 -3.37
N ASN A 160 7.91 -2.78 -3.23
CA ASN A 160 6.61 -2.49 -3.83
C ASN A 160 6.65 -2.51 -5.37
N LEU A 161 7.71 -1.97 -5.99
CA LEU A 161 7.87 -2.04 -7.44
C LEU A 161 8.11 -3.46 -7.94
N ASP A 162 8.87 -4.26 -7.21
CA ASP A 162 9.13 -5.65 -7.55
C ASP A 162 7.86 -6.50 -7.44
N GLN A 163 7.00 -6.24 -6.46
CA GLN A 163 5.67 -6.86 -6.38
C GLN A 163 4.83 -6.53 -7.62
N ILE A 164 4.77 -5.25 -8.01
CA ILE A 164 4.03 -4.83 -9.20
C ILE A 164 4.59 -5.49 -10.47
N ARG A 165 5.93 -5.59 -10.58
CA ARG A 165 6.58 -6.27 -11.71
C ARG A 165 6.27 -7.76 -11.74
N ALA A 166 6.25 -8.42 -10.57
CA ALA A 166 5.87 -9.82 -10.45
C ALA A 166 4.42 -10.04 -10.89
N ASP A 167 3.50 -9.18 -10.46
CA ASP A 167 2.09 -9.23 -10.84
C ASP A 167 1.92 -9.06 -12.36
N ILE A 168 2.56 -8.05 -12.96
CA ILE A 168 2.57 -7.83 -14.42
C ILE A 168 3.16 -9.05 -15.15
N GLY A 169 4.30 -9.59 -14.68
CA GLY A 169 4.92 -10.77 -15.29
C GLY A 169 4.04 -12.02 -15.22
N SER A 170 3.30 -12.20 -14.12
CA SER A 170 2.35 -13.30 -13.98
C SER A 170 1.20 -13.20 -14.99
N VAL A 171 0.64 -12.01 -15.18
CA VAL A 171 -0.42 -11.73 -16.15
C VAL A 171 0.11 -11.90 -17.57
N GLN A 172 1.33 -11.45 -17.85
CA GLN A 172 1.97 -11.63 -19.15
C GLN A 172 2.09 -13.12 -19.51
N ASN A 173 2.55 -13.96 -18.57
CA ASN A 173 2.63 -15.40 -18.79
C ASN A 173 1.26 -16.03 -19.08
N GLN A 174 0.22 -15.66 -18.32
CA GLN A 174 -1.14 -16.14 -18.55
C GLN A 174 -1.66 -15.74 -19.93
N VAL A 175 -1.43 -14.49 -20.34
CA VAL A 175 -1.83 -13.98 -21.66
C VAL A 175 -1.10 -14.74 -22.77
N THR A 176 0.21 -14.95 -22.65
CA THR A 176 0.98 -15.72 -23.65
C THR A 176 0.48 -17.16 -23.78
N SER A 177 0.24 -17.86 -22.67
CA SER A 177 -0.33 -19.22 -22.70
C SER A 177 -1.73 -19.24 -23.32
N THR A 178 -2.56 -18.25 -23.00
CA THR A 178 -3.92 -18.12 -23.55
C THR A 178 -3.88 -17.88 -25.05
N ILE A 179 -3.03 -16.97 -25.53
CA ILE A 179 -2.84 -16.70 -26.96
C ILE A 179 -2.43 -17.99 -27.68
N ASN A 180 -1.42 -18.71 -27.19
CA ASN A 180 -0.94 -19.94 -27.81
C ASN A 180 -2.06 -21.00 -27.92
N ASN A 181 -2.86 -21.16 -26.87
CA ASN A 181 -3.99 -22.09 -26.88
C ASN A 181 -5.11 -21.66 -27.84
N ILE A 182 -5.46 -20.36 -27.86
CA ILE A 182 -6.46 -19.81 -28.76
C ILE A 182 -6.03 -19.95 -30.22
N THR A 183 -4.76 -19.71 -30.54
CA THR A 183 -4.25 -19.87 -31.91
C THR A 183 -4.40 -21.30 -32.42
N VAL A 184 -4.03 -22.31 -31.60
CA VAL A 184 -4.22 -23.72 -31.96
C VAL A 184 -5.71 -24.05 -32.11
N THR A 185 -6.53 -23.60 -31.17
CA THR A 185 -7.99 -23.81 -31.20
C THR A 185 -8.60 -23.17 -32.45
N GLN A 186 -8.19 -21.97 -32.83
CA GLN A 186 -8.66 -21.27 -34.02
C GLN A 186 -8.36 -22.05 -35.30
N VAL A 187 -7.14 -22.59 -35.45
CA VAL A 187 -6.76 -23.41 -36.61
C VAL A 187 -7.62 -24.67 -36.69
N ASN A 188 -7.79 -25.37 -35.56
CA ASN A 188 -8.59 -26.59 -35.50
C ASN A 188 -10.08 -26.34 -35.79
N VAL A 189 -10.66 -25.28 -35.21
CA VAL A 189 -12.05 -24.89 -35.45
C VAL A 189 -12.26 -24.50 -36.91
N LYS A 190 -11.34 -23.73 -37.51
CA LYS A 190 -11.43 -23.36 -38.93
C LYS A 190 -11.32 -24.56 -39.86
N ALA A 191 -10.44 -25.52 -39.55
CA ALA A 191 -10.33 -26.77 -40.31
C ALA A 191 -11.61 -27.63 -40.19
N ALA A 192 -12.19 -27.72 -38.99
CA ALA A 192 -13.46 -28.40 -38.78
C ALA A 192 -14.63 -27.70 -39.50
N GLU A 193 -14.66 -26.36 -39.52
CA GLU A 193 -15.64 -25.59 -40.30
C GLU A 193 -15.51 -25.83 -41.80
N SER A 194 -14.27 -25.86 -42.32
CA SER A 194 -13.98 -26.17 -43.74
C SER A 194 -14.47 -27.56 -44.13
N GLN A 195 -14.28 -28.58 -43.28
CA GLN A 195 -14.81 -29.93 -43.55
C GLN A 195 -16.33 -30.00 -43.64
N ILE A 196 -17.06 -29.12 -42.94
CA ILE A 196 -18.53 -29.11 -42.93
C ILE A 196 -19.10 -28.22 -44.04
N ARG A 197 -18.48 -27.04 -44.27
CA ARG A 197 -19.01 -26.03 -45.18
C ARG A 197 -18.46 -26.13 -46.58
N ASP A 198 -17.19 -26.47 -46.74
CA ASP A 198 -16.54 -26.46 -48.06
C ASP A 198 -16.90 -27.73 -48.83
N VAL A 199 -17.23 -27.56 -50.11
CA VAL A 199 -17.55 -28.67 -51.01
C VAL A 199 -16.26 -29.28 -51.55
N ASP A 200 -16.19 -30.60 -51.61
CA ASP A 200 -15.12 -31.30 -52.33
C ASP A 200 -15.31 -31.09 -53.84
N PHE A 201 -14.45 -30.24 -54.43
CA PHE A 201 -14.50 -29.90 -55.85
C PHE A 201 -14.33 -31.13 -56.74
N ALA A 202 -13.60 -32.16 -56.32
CA ALA A 202 -13.44 -33.37 -57.12
C ALA A 202 -14.76 -34.13 -57.24
N ALA A 203 -15.49 -34.29 -56.13
CA ALA A 203 -16.79 -34.94 -56.11
C ALA A 203 -17.86 -34.10 -56.82
N GLU A 204 -17.89 -32.79 -56.57
CA GLU A 204 -18.88 -31.89 -57.18
C GLU A 204 -18.65 -31.73 -58.69
N SER A 205 -17.39 -31.69 -59.14
CA SER A 205 -17.06 -31.67 -60.57
C SER A 205 -17.51 -32.95 -61.27
N ALA A 206 -17.33 -34.12 -60.65
CA ALA A 206 -17.83 -35.39 -61.18
C ALA A 206 -19.37 -35.41 -61.25
N ASN A 207 -20.06 -34.91 -60.22
CA ASN A 207 -21.52 -34.78 -60.21
C ASN A 207 -22.01 -33.80 -61.27
N TYR A 208 -21.36 -32.65 -61.40
CA TYR A 208 -21.68 -31.64 -62.43
C TYR A 208 -21.49 -32.21 -63.84
N SER A 209 -20.37 -32.88 -64.11
CA SER A 209 -20.11 -33.56 -65.39
C SER A 209 -21.15 -34.64 -65.68
N LYS A 210 -21.50 -35.46 -64.68
CA LYS A 210 -22.55 -36.47 -64.78
C LYS A 210 -23.91 -35.84 -65.10
N ALA A 211 -24.29 -34.78 -64.39
CA ALA A 211 -25.54 -34.05 -64.60
C ALA A 211 -25.61 -33.41 -65.98
N ASN A 212 -24.50 -32.86 -66.48
CA ASN A 212 -24.41 -32.28 -67.82
C ASN A 212 -24.56 -33.36 -68.92
N ILE A 213 -23.87 -34.50 -68.77
CA ILE A 213 -24.03 -35.65 -69.68
C ILE A 213 -25.48 -36.18 -69.65
N LEU A 214 -26.11 -36.26 -68.47
CA LEU A 214 -27.51 -36.64 -68.32
C LEU A 214 -28.47 -35.65 -68.98
N ALA A 215 -28.24 -34.34 -68.86
CA ALA A 215 -29.05 -33.31 -69.49
C ALA A 215 -28.97 -33.39 -71.03
N GLN A 216 -27.76 -33.59 -71.57
CA GLN A 216 -27.55 -33.81 -73.00
C GLN A 216 -28.23 -35.11 -73.48
N SER A 217 -28.08 -36.19 -72.72
CA SER A 217 -28.70 -37.49 -73.03
C SER A 217 -30.23 -37.43 -72.94
N GLY A 218 -30.78 -36.74 -71.95
CA GLY A 218 -32.22 -36.51 -71.78
C GLY A 218 -32.81 -35.68 -72.92
N SER A 219 -32.09 -34.65 -73.37
CA SER A 219 -32.48 -33.85 -74.53
C SER A 219 -32.49 -34.69 -75.81
N TYR A 220 -31.50 -35.57 -76.00
CA TYR A 220 -31.47 -36.53 -77.11
C TYR A 220 -32.61 -37.55 -77.03
N ALA A 221 -32.88 -38.11 -75.85
CA ALA A 221 -33.99 -39.03 -75.63
C ALA A 221 -35.36 -38.38 -75.90
N MET A 222 -35.57 -37.13 -75.49
CA MET A 222 -36.77 -36.37 -75.82
C MET A 222 -36.91 -36.14 -77.33
N ALA A 223 -35.83 -35.79 -78.01
CA ALA A 223 -35.83 -35.63 -79.47
C ALA A 223 -36.20 -36.95 -80.18
N GLN A 224 -35.70 -38.09 -79.69
CA GLN A 224 -36.02 -39.41 -80.22
C GLN A 224 -37.47 -39.84 -79.90
N ALA A 225 -37.99 -39.53 -78.70
CA ALA A 225 -39.37 -39.81 -78.35
C ALA A 225 -40.36 -39.04 -79.25
N ASN A 226 -40.06 -37.77 -79.54
CA ASN A 226 -40.85 -36.94 -80.45
C ASN A 226 -40.84 -37.49 -81.90
N SER A 227 -39.71 -38.00 -82.38
CA SER A 227 -39.61 -38.58 -83.74
C SER A 227 -40.32 -39.93 -83.86
N VAL A 228 -40.33 -40.75 -82.81
CA VAL A 228 -41.11 -42.00 -82.78
C VAL A 228 -42.61 -41.73 -82.87
N GLN A 229 -43.13 -40.70 -82.20
CA GLN A 229 -44.54 -40.31 -82.32
C GLN A 229 -44.92 -39.95 -83.77
N GLN A 230 -44.03 -39.30 -84.52
CA GLN A 230 -44.24 -39.02 -85.95
C GLN A 230 -44.27 -40.29 -86.81
N ASN A 231 -43.49 -41.32 -86.47
CA ASN A 231 -43.53 -42.60 -87.17
C ASN A 231 -44.85 -43.35 -86.95
N VAL A 232 -45.50 -43.18 -85.79
CA VAL A 232 -46.84 -43.75 -85.53
C VAL A 232 -47.90 -43.07 -86.39
N LEU A 233 -47.84 -41.74 -86.55
CA LEU A 233 -48.70 -41.01 -87.48
C LEU A 233 -48.53 -41.48 -88.93
N ARG A 234 -47.33 -41.94 -89.31
CA ARG A 234 -47.05 -42.51 -90.64
C ARG A 234 -47.60 -43.93 -90.83
N LEU A 235 -47.95 -44.63 -89.75
CA LEU A 235 -48.57 -45.96 -89.78
C LEU A 235 -50.11 -45.92 -89.75
N LEU A 236 -50.69 -44.75 -89.50
CA LEU A 236 -52.15 -44.53 -89.45
C LEU A 236 -52.70 -43.85 -90.73
N GLN A 237 -51.83 -43.56 -91.71
CA GLN A 237 -52.20 -43.19 -93.09
C GLN A 237 -52.08 -44.42 -93.99
#